data_AF-A0A9D6S4M2-F1
#
_entry.id   AF-A0A9D6S4M2-F1
#
_cell.length_a   1.000
_cell.length_b   1.000
_cell.length_c   1.000
_cell.angle_alpha   90.00
_cell.angle_beta   90.00
_cell.angle_gamma   90.00
#
_symmetry.space_group_name_H-M   'P 1'
#
loop_
_entity.id
_entity.type
_entity.pdbx_description
1 polymer ?
#
loop_
_entity_poly.entity_id
_entity_poly.type
_entity_poly.pdbx_seq_one_letter_code
_entity_poly.pdbx_strand_id
1 'polypeptide(L)'
;MKLTFSTGSDALRSEPRPKRRGWLKFIIGWGVVFLFRLIPFRLPNVEPMLATVMPFSKRYGMFGSFLFGFLGIVLYDAITSGWGIWTLVTALGYGGLGIGSYFFFKSRDASVKNFLKFGIVGTIAYDAVTGLTIGPLFMNQPFIIALAGQIPFTLLHLAGTVVFSVCLSPAIYRWVIRSEMLEIPVIIPSWRKTSS
;
A
#
# COMPACT_ATOMS: atom_id res chain seq x y z
N MET A 1 -19.79 9.87 -49.84
CA MET A 1 -19.88 8.77 -48.83
C MET A 1 -18.47 8.48 -48.34
N LYS A 2 -18.06 9.03 -47.19
CA LYS A 2 -16.74 8.79 -46.57
C LYS A 2 -16.90 7.64 -45.57
N LEU A 3 -16.34 6.49 -45.88
CA LEU A 3 -16.20 5.38 -44.94
C LEU A 3 -14.98 5.65 -44.05
N THR A 4 -15.19 6.16 -42.85
CA THR A 4 -14.17 6.20 -41.81
C THR A 4 -14.16 4.87 -41.06
N PHE A 5 -13.10 4.09 -41.28
CA PHE A 5 -12.77 2.92 -40.45
C PHE A 5 -12.37 3.40 -39.05
N SER A 6 -13.16 3.04 -38.05
CA SER A 6 -12.80 3.17 -36.64
C SER A 6 -11.77 2.10 -36.30
N THR A 7 -10.52 2.50 -36.05
CA THR A 7 -9.45 1.62 -35.59
C THR A 7 -9.76 1.17 -34.16
N GLY A 8 -9.91 -0.14 -33.94
CA GLY A 8 -10.24 -0.79 -32.67
C GLY A 8 -9.16 -0.72 -31.57
N SER A 9 -8.44 0.40 -31.44
CA SER A 9 -7.44 0.63 -30.40
C SER A 9 -7.98 1.27 -29.12
N ASP A 10 -9.19 1.83 -29.16
CA ASP A 10 -9.73 2.64 -28.06
C ASP A 10 -10.56 1.84 -27.05
N ALA A 11 -10.89 0.58 -27.34
CA ALA A 11 -11.73 -0.28 -26.52
C ALA A 11 -10.99 -1.03 -25.38
N LEU A 12 -9.66 -0.93 -25.30
CA LEU A 12 -8.84 -1.73 -24.36
C LEU A 12 -8.12 -0.89 -23.28
N ARG A 13 -8.40 0.41 -23.15
CA ARG A 13 -7.66 1.30 -22.24
C ARG A 13 -8.45 1.99 -21.14
N SER A 14 -9.76 1.76 -21.03
CA SER A 14 -10.55 2.33 -19.94
C SER A 14 -10.88 1.29 -18.89
N GLU A 15 -9.93 1.01 -17.99
CA GLU A 15 -10.34 0.41 -16.70
C GLU A 15 -11.43 1.32 -16.11
N PRO A 16 -12.58 0.76 -15.68
CA PRO A 16 -13.67 1.56 -15.14
C PRO A 16 -13.15 2.36 -13.96
N ARG A 17 -13.15 3.69 -14.08
CA ARG A 17 -12.84 4.58 -12.95
C ARG A 17 -13.97 4.42 -11.94
N PRO A 18 -13.73 3.92 -10.71
CA PRO A 18 -14.80 3.74 -9.74
C PRO A 18 -15.48 5.09 -9.47
N LYS A 19 -16.77 5.19 -9.82
CA LYS A 19 -17.54 6.44 -9.79
C LYS A 19 -17.95 6.86 -8.36
N ARG A 20 -17.77 6.00 -7.35
CA ARG A 20 -18.06 6.30 -5.93
C ARG A 20 -16.88 5.89 -5.04
N ARG A 21 -16.41 6.80 -4.18
CA ARG A 21 -15.32 6.51 -3.22
C ARG A 21 -15.83 5.54 -2.16
N GLY A 22 -15.63 4.25 -2.38
CA GLY A 22 -15.99 3.18 -1.44
C GLY A 22 -15.08 3.15 -0.21
N TRP A 23 -15.18 4.16 0.64
CA TRP A 23 -14.37 4.29 1.86
C TRP A 23 -14.65 3.19 2.89
N LEU A 24 -15.81 2.55 2.85
CA LEU A 24 -16.08 1.40 3.70
C LEU A 24 -15.07 0.26 3.44
N LYS A 25 -14.78 -0.05 2.17
CA LYS A 25 -13.74 -1.03 1.82
C LYS A 25 -12.35 -0.58 2.29
N PHE A 26 -12.10 0.73 2.31
CA PHE A 26 -10.86 1.28 2.83
C PHE A 26 -10.72 0.94 4.32
N ILE A 27 -11.75 1.26 5.11
CA ILE A 27 -11.79 1.02 6.55
C ILE A 27 -11.69 -0.48 6.84
N ILE A 28 -12.42 -1.33 6.09
CA ILE A 28 -12.35 -2.79 6.27
C ILE A 28 -10.95 -3.31 5.98
N GLY A 29 -10.35 -2.96 4.84
CA GLY A 29 -9.00 -3.43 4.50
C GLY A 29 -7.96 -2.92 5.47
N TRP A 30 -8.07 -1.65 5.90
CA TRP A 30 -7.18 -1.07 6.90
C TRP A 30 -7.33 -1.78 8.24
N GLY A 31 -8.56 -1.99 8.70
CA GLY A 31 -8.87 -2.67 9.96
C GLY A 31 -8.38 -4.13 9.97
N VAL A 32 -8.56 -4.87 8.87
CA VAL A 32 -8.04 -6.25 8.76
C VAL A 32 -6.52 -6.29 8.84
N VAL A 33 -5.82 -5.41 8.11
CA VAL A 33 -4.36 -5.32 8.19
C VAL A 33 -3.91 -4.91 9.59
N PHE A 34 -4.60 -3.94 10.20
CA PHE A 34 -4.31 -3.48 11.55
C PHE A 34 -4.47 -4.59 12.60
N LEU A 35 -5.58 -5.32 12.57
CA LEU A 35 -5.83 -6.46 13.46
C LEU A 35 -4.82 -7.58 13.23
N PHE A 36 -4.43 -7.86 11.98
CA PHE A 36 -3.37 -8.83 11.69
C PHE A 36 -2.04 -8.45 12.36
N ARG A 37 -1.71 -7.15 12.41
CA ARG A 37 -0.50 -6.68 13.09
C ARG A 37 -0.53 -6.88 14.60
N LEU A 38 -1.71 -6.93 15.21
CA LEU A 38 -1.88 -7.17 16.65
C LEU A 38 -1.74 -8.66 17.03
N ILE A 39 -1.61 -9.58 16.06
CA ILE A 39 -1.39 -11.00 16.35
C ILE A 39 -0.03 -11.18 17.05
N PRO A 40 0.01 -11.77 18.26
CA PRO A 40 1.25 -11.99 18.98
C PRO A 40 2.13 -13.01 18.26
N PHE A 41 3.46 -12.88 18.41
CA PHE A 41 4.45 -13.79 17.81
C PHE A 41 4.43 -13.88 16.28
N ARG A 42 3.85 -12.89 15.60
CA ARG A 42 3.96 -12.77 14.15
C ARG A 42 5.41 -12.53 13.73
N LEU A 43 5.76 -13.00 12.54
CA LEU A 43 7.07 -12.74 11.97
C LEU A 43 7.24 -11.23 11.70
N PRO A 44 8.42 -10.65 12.00
CA PRO A 44 8.67 -9.23 11.77
C PRO A 44 8.43 -8.85 10.31
N ASN A 45 7.63 -7.81 10.08
CA ASN A 45 7.29 -7.24 8.77
C ASN A 45 6.73 -8.23 7.72
N VAL A 46 6.39 -9.46 8.09
CA VAL A 46 5.63 -10.38 7.23
C VAL A 46 4.14 -10.14 7.48
N GLU A 47 3.58 -9.21 6.72
CA GLU A 47 2.21 -8.74 6.94
C GLU A 47 1.53 -8.29 5.64
N PRO A 48 0.18 -8.29 5.59
CA PRO A 48 -0.58 -7.94 4.39
C PRO A 48 -0.60 -6.44 4.07
N MET A 49 0.22 -5.61 4.72
CA MET A 49 0.23 -4.15 4.55
C MET A 49 0.53 -3.74 3.11
N LEU A 50 1.70 -4.12 2.59
CA LEU A 50 2.11 -3.77 1.23
C LEU A 50 1.16 -4.39 0.19
N ALA A 51 0.74 -5.63 0.45
CA ALA A 51 -0.17 -6.37 -0.42
C ALA A 51 -1.55 -5.72 -0.56
N THR A 52 -2.00 -5.01 0.48
CA THR A 52 -3.26 -4.27 0.48
C THR A 52 -3.09 -2.85 -0.09
N VAL A 53 -1.98 -2.18 0.25
CA VAL A 53 -1.65 -0.84 -0.25
C VAL A 53 -1.56 -0.80 -1.78
N MET A 54 -0.99 -1.81 -2.42
CA MET A 54 -0.83 -1.86 -3.88
C MET A 54 -2.14 -1.71 -4.68
N PRO A 55 -3.18 -2.54 -4.45
CA PRO A 55 -4.48 -2.35 -5.10
C PRO A 55 -5.21 -1.10 -4.58
N PHE A 56 -5.08 -0.78 -3.29
CA PHE A 56 -5.72 0.40 -2.72
C PHE A 56 -5.20 1.69 -3.35
N SER A 57 -3.94 1.73 -3.76
CA SER A 57 -3.36 2.95 -4.33
C SER A 57 -3.98 3.35 -5.65
N LYS A 58 -4.44 2.39 -6.46
CA LYS A 58 -5.23 2.69 -7.66
C LYS A 58 -6.60 3.29 -7.34
N ARG A 59 -7.28 2.82 -6.29
CA ARG A 59 -8.65 3.27 -5.96
C ARG A 59 -8.68 4.56 -5.14
N TYR A 60 -7.82 4.68 -4.14
CA TYR A 60 -7.85 5.76 -3.15
C TYR A 60 -6.77 6.83 -3.38
N GLY A 61 -5.90 6.62 -4.38
CA GLY A 61 -4.88 7.56 -4.79
C GLY A 61 -3.74 7.70 -3.78
N MET A 62 -2.91 8.70 -3.99
CA MET A 62 -1.72 8.98 -3.19
C MET A 62 -2.03 9.15 -1.70
N PHE A 63 -2.98 10.05 -1.39
CA PHE A 63 -3.31 10.40 0.00
C PHE A 63 -3.89 9.22 0.77
N GLY A 64 -4.82 8.47 0.18
CA GLY A 64 -5.37 7.27 0.81
C GLY A 64 -4.30 6.21 1.07
N SER A 65 -3.36 6.03 0.14
CA SER A 65 -2.27 5.05 0.29
C SER A 65 -1.27 5.46 1.36
N PHE A 66 -0.91 6.75 1.41
CA PHE A 66 -0.05 7.30 2.44
C PHE A 66 -0.67 7.08 3.82
N LEU A 67 -1.93 7.50 4.00
CA LEU A 67 -2.63 7.35 5.28
C LEU A 67 -2.77 5.88 5.68
N PHE A 68 -3.00 4.98 4.72
CA PHE A 68 -3.12 3.55 5.01
C PHE A 68 -1.87 3.02 5.71
N GLY A 69 -0.69 3.26 5.13
CA GLY A 69 0.59 2.84 5.70
C GLY A 69 0.94 3.62 6.96
N PHE A 70 0.83 4.96 6.91
CA PHE A 70 1.22 5.84 8.01
C PHE A 70 0.41 5.58 9.29
N LEU A 71 -0.92 5.60 9.22
CA LEU A 71 -1.77 5.36 10.37
C LEU A 71 -1.68 3.91 10.84
N GLY A 72 -1.43 2.96 9.92
CA GLY A 72 -1.20 1.57 10.24
C GLY A 72 -0.02 1.35 11.20
N ILE A 73 1.00 2.21 11.15
CA ILE A 73 2.11 2.22 12.10
C ILE A 73 1.79 3.05 13.34
N VAL A 74 1.40 4.31 13.17
CA VAL A 74 1.19 5.25 14.30
C VAL A 74 0.22 4.69 15.33
N LEU A 75 -0.89 4.10 14.87
CA LEU A 75 -1.89 3.52 15.76
C LEU A 75 -1.47 2.16 16.31
N TYR A 76 -0.65 1.41 15.58
CA TYR A 76 -0.17 0.12 16.06
C TYR A 76 0.82 0.32 17.21
N ASP A 77 1.78 1.22 17.03
CA ASP A 77 2.76 1.57 18.03
C ASP A 77 2.07 2.21 19.26
N ALA A 78 1.05 3.05 19.06
CA ALA A 78 0.27 3.62 20.17
C ALA A 78 -0.31 2.57 21.12
N ILE A 79 -0.70 1.40 20.60
CA ILE A 79 -1.31 0.31 21.38
C ILE A 79 -0.27 -0.66 21.94
N THR A 80 0.89 -0.79 21.28
CA THR A 80 1.86 -1.85 21.60
C THR A 80 3.09 -1.35 22.35
N SER A 81 3.93 -0.54 21.70
CA SER A 81 5.24 -0.11 22.23
C SER A 81 5.28 1.35 22.71
N GLY A 82 4.23 2.12 22.46
CA GLY A 82 4.24 3.58 22.56
C GLY A 82 4.94 4.25 21.37
N TRP A 83 4.88 5.58 21.33
CA TRP A 83 5.48 6.39 20.27
C TRP A 83 6.96 6.69 20.54
N GLY A 84 7.77 6.59 19.49
CA GLY A 84 9.17 6.99 19.52
C GLY A 84 9.72 7.36 18.14
N ILE A 85 11.04 7.58 18.05
CA ILE A 85 11.70 7.86 16.77
C ILE A 85 11.47 6.74 15.75
N TRP A 86 11.40 5.49 16.23
CA TRP A 86 11.10 4.33 15.41
C TRP A 86 9.72 4.42 14.76
N THR A 87 8.70 4.89 15.51
CA THR A 87 7.36 5.14 14.98
C THR A 87 7.40 6.16 13.84
N LEU A 88 8.14 7.26 14.01
CA LEU A 88 8.26 8.28 12.98
C LEU A 88 8.90 7.72 11.70
N VAL A 89 10.04 7.04 11.85
CA VAL A 89 10.77 6.45 10.71
C VAL A 89 9.90 5.44 9.97
N THR A 90 9.32 4.49 10.70
CA THR A 90 8.55 3.41 10.07
C THR A 90 7.23 3.90 9.51
N ALA A 91 6.53 4.84 10.16
CA ALA A 91 5.30 5.42 9.66
C ALA A 91 5.53 6.22 8.37
N LEU A 92 6.61 7.01 8.31
CA LEU A 92 7.00 7.70 7.09
C LEU A 92 7.47 6.73 6.01
N GLY A 93 8.19 5.66 6.37
CA GLY A 93 8.59 4.61 5.42
C GLY A 93 7.39 3.89 4.80
N TYR A 94 6.43 3.43 5.60
CA TYR A 94 5.22 2.76 5.11
C TYR A 94 4.30 3.73 4.36
N GLY A 95 4.14 4.96 4.84
CA GLY A 95 3.42 6.01 4.11
C GLY A 95 4.07 6.30 2.76
N GLY A 96 5.40 6.37 2.73
CA GLY A 96 6.22 6.55 1.52
C GLY A 96 6.06 5.40 0.53
N LEU A 97 6.04 4.15 0.99
CA LEU A 97 5.68 2.99 0.16
C LEU A 97 4.28 3.14 -0.44
N GLY A 98 3.31 3.67 0.31
CA GLY A 98 1.99 3.99 -0.20
C GLY A 98 2.02 5.02 -1.35
N ILE A 99 2.79 6.08 -1.20
CA ILE A 99 3.01 7.09 -2.25
C ILE A 99 3.70 6.46 -3.47
N GLY A 100 4.77 5.71 -3.25
CA GLY A 100 5.50 5.00 -4.32
C GLY A 100 4.59 4.04 -5.09
N SER A 101 3.71 3.33 -4.38
CA SER A 101 2.73 2.42 -4.97
C SER A 101 1.77 3.16 -5.88
N TYR A 102 1.24 4.30 -5.43
CA TYR A 102 0.38 5.13 -6.28
C TYR A 102 1.09 5.55 -7.57
N PHE A 103 2.32 6.05 -7.49
CA PHE A 103 3.07 6.46 -8.68
C PHE A 103 3.44 5.29 -9.59
N PHE A 104 3.68 4.11 -9.02
CA PHE A 104 3.97 2.92 -9.79
C PHE A 104 2.74 2.41 -10.55
N PHE A 105 1.58 2.33 -9.89
CA PHE A 105 0.36 1.73 -10.42
C PHE A 105 -0.60 2.72 -11.11
N LYS A 106 -0.39 4.04 -11.02
CA LYS A 106 -1.23 5.03 -11.74
C LYS A 106 -1.18 4.85 -13.26
N SER A 107 -0.06 4.36 -13.78
CA SER A 107 0.20 4.16 -15.22
C SER A 107 0.51 2.71 -15.60
N ARG A 108 0.28 1.75 -14.69
CA ARG A 108 0.55 0.34 -14.90
C ARG A 108 -0.64 -0.51 -14.51
N ASP A 109 -0.80 -1.66 -15.14
CA ASP A 109 -1.89 -2.58 -14.83
C ASP A 109 -1.70 -3.24 -13.46
N ALA A 110 -2.83 -3.53 -12.81
CA ALA A 110 -2.88 -4.28 -11.56
C ALA A 110 -2.76 -5.79 -11.82
N SER A 111 -1.57 -6.22 -12.25
CA SER A 111 -1.24 -7.61 -12.54
C SER A 111 -0.30 -8.20 -11.49
N VAL A 112 -0.33 -9.54 -11.33
CA VAL A 112 0.60 -10.27 -10.44
C VAL A 112 2.06 -9.87 -10.70
N LYS A 113 2.45 -9.75 -11.98
CA LYS A 113 3.80 -9.33 -12.36
C LYS A 113 4.16 -7.94 -11.83
N ASN A 114 3.25 -6.99 -11.91
CA ASN A 114 3.49 -5.63 -11.41
C ASN A 114 3.43 -5.56 -9.88
N PHE A 115 2.55 -6.34 -9.23
CA PHE A 115 2.54 -6.50 -7.77
C PHE A 115 3.86 -7.08 -7.26
N LEU A 116 4.38 -8.13 -7.89
CA LEU A 116 5.68 -8.70 -7.55
C LEU A 116 6.82 -7.70 -7.75
N LYS A 117 6.86 -7.02 -8.90
CA LYS A 117 7.91 -6.03 -9.18
C LYS A 117 7.92 -4.92 -8.13
N PHE A 118 6.77 -4.34 -7.83
CA PHE A 118 6.68 -3.28 -6.82
C PHE A 118 6.96 -3.82 -5.42
N GLY A 119 6.38 -4.97 -5.06
CA GLY A 119 6.59 -5.62 -3.78
C GLY A 119 8.07 -5.87 -3.51
N ILE A 120 8.78 -6.56 -4.41
CA ILE A 120 10.20 -6.89 -4.23
C ILE A 120 11.06 -5.63 -4.12
N VAL A 121 10.91 -4.68 -5.05
CA VAL A 121 11.72 -3.45 -5.04
C VAL A 121 11.39 -2.59 -3.83
N GLY A 122 10.11 -2.46 -3.48
CA GLY A 122 9.64 -1.71 -2.33
C GLY A 122 10.16 -2.29 -1.01
N THR A 123 10.09 -3.61 -0.85
CA THR A 123 10.61 -4.31 0.34
C THR A 123 12.11 -4.11 0.48
N ILE A 124 12.90 -4.32 -0.58
CA ILE A 124 14.36 -4.10 -0.53
C ILE A 124 14.67 -2.64 -0.20
N ALA A 125 14.00 -1.68 -0.83
CA ALA A 125 14.23 -0.26 -0.60
C ALA A 125 13.86 0.15 0.84
N TYR A 126 12.72 -0.30 1.34
CA TYR A 126 12.27 -0.02 2.70
C TYR A 126 13.25 -0.60 3.73
N ASP A 127 13.65 -1.84 3.57
CA ASP A 127 14.56 -2.54 4.45
C ASP A 127 15.97 -1.94 4.42
N ALA A 128 16.47 -1.56 3.24
CA ALA A 128 17.76 -0.88 3.12
C ALA A 128 17.73 0.48 3.82
N VAL A 129 16.67 1.27 3.60
CA VAL A 129 16.53 2.60 4.24
C VAL A 129 16.35 2.46 5.74
N THR A 130 15.52 1.56 6.23
CA THR A 130 15.27 1.46 7.67
C THR A 130 16.38 0.73 8.40
N GLY A 131 16.78 -0.45 7.93
CA GLY A 131 17.74 -1.33 8.59
C GLY A 131 19.20 -0.92 8.46
N LEU A 132 19.62 -0.37 7.31
CA LEU A 132 21.01 0.01 7.09
C LEU A 132 21.33 1.46 7.45
N THR A 133 20.32 2.27 7.81
CA THR A 133 20.55 3.66 8.20
C THR A 133 20.29 3.90 9.68
N ILE A 134 19.20 3.41 10.27
CA ILE A 134 18.80 3.85 11.60
C ILE A 134 19.79 3.42 12.68
N GLY A 135 20.17 2.13 12.69
CA GLY A 135 21.17 1.62 13.63
C GLY A 135 22.53 2.30 13.45
N PRO A 136 23.10 2.32 12.23
CA PRO A 136 24.39 2.97 11.99
C PRO A 136 24.43 4.47 12.27
N LEU A 137 23.39 5.22 11.88
CA LEU A 137 23.38 6.68 12.03
C LEU A 137 23.02 7.16 13.43
N PHE A 138 22.11 6.47 14.13
CA PHE A 138 21.57 6.95 15.41
C PHE A 138 22.02 6.12 16.62
N MET A 139 22.54 4.91 16.42
CA MET A 139 22.94 4.00 17.50
C MET A 139 24.40 3.58 17.44
N ASN A 140 25.22 4.19 16.56
CA ASN A 140 26.63 3.85 16.33
C ASN A 140 26.86 2.35 16.04
N GLN A 141 25.86 1.66 15.50
CA GLN A 141 26.00 0.26 15.13
C GLN A 141 26.99 0.14 13.94
N PRO A 142 28.00 -0.74 14.01
CA PRO A 142 28.88 -0.95 12.86
C PRO A 142 28.08 -1.39 11.64
N PHE A 143 28.31 -0.74 10.50
CA PHE A 143 27.55 -1.00 9.27
C PHE A 143 27.56 -2.48 8.88
N ILE A 144 28.69 -3.17 9.04
CA ILE A 144 28.81 -4.59 8.70
C ILE A 144 27.89 -5.47 9.56
N ILE A 145 27.66 -5.11 10.82
CA ILE A 145 26.76 -5.83 11.72
C ILE A 145 25.30 -5.55 11.33
N ALA A 146 24.97 -4.30 11.00
CA ALA A 146 23.65 -3.95 10.48
C ALA A 146 23.35 -4.72 9.18
N LEU A 147 24.31 -4.74 8.24
CA LEU A 147 24.19 -5.48 6.99
C LEU A 147 24.03 -6.99 7.20
N ALA A 148 24.85 -7.59 8.07
CA ALA A 148 24.79 -9.02 8.35
C ALA A 148 23.43 -9.44 8.95
N GLY A 149 22.85 -8.62 9.83
CA GLY A 149 21.50 -8.84 10.35
C GLY A 149 20.39 -8.55 9.33
N GLN A 150 20.60 -7.56 8.46
CA GLN A 150 19.59 -7.14 7.48
C GLN A 150 19.36 -8.17 6.38
N ILE A 151 20.39 -8.89 5.94
CA ILE A 151 20.26 -9.91 4.88
C ILE A 151 19.20 -10.98 5.21
N PRO A 152 19.30 -11.73 6.33
CA PRO A 152 18.30 -12.75 6.66
C PRO A 152 16.92 -12.13 6.93
N PHE A 153 16.86 -10.93 7.53
CA PHE A 153 15.62 -10.21 7.74
C PHE A 153 14.91 -9.88 6.41
N THR A 154 15.64 -9.33 5.45
CA THR A 154 15.09 -8.97 4.14
C THR A 154 14.70 -10.18 3.32
N LEU A 155 15.42 -11.29 3.41
CA LEU A 155 15.00 -12.54 2.76
C LEU A 155 13.67 -13.06 3.31
N LEU A 156 13.48 -13.01 4.64
CA LEU A 156 12.21 -13.38 5.25
C LEU A 156 11.07 -12.43 4.81
N HIS A 157 11.32 -11.13 4.83
CA HIS A 157 10.36 -10.11 4.43
C HIS A 157 9.99 -10.24 2.94
N LEU A 158 10.95 -10.55 2.07
CA LEU A 158 10.74 -10.83 0.66
C LEU A 158 9.90 -12.08 0.43
N ALA A 159 10.15 -13.17 1.17
CA ALA A 159 9.36 -14.39 1.05
C ALA A 159 7.87 -14.11 1.32
N GLY A 160 7.57 -13.40 2.42
CA GLY A 160 6.22 -12.93 2.72
C GLY A 160 5.64 -12.02 1.63
N THR A 161 6.43 -11.07 1.15
CA THR A 161 6.03 -10.12 0.10
C THR A 161 5.65 -10.84 -1.19
N VAL A 162 6.43 -11.84 -1.60
CA VAL A 162 6.16 -12.65 -2.80
C VAL A 162 4.85 -13.40 -2.66
N VAL A 163 4.66 -14.12 -1.54
CA VAL A 163 3.43 -14.86 -1.26
C VAL A 163 2.21 -13.93 -1.30
N PHE A 164 2.24 -12.81 -0.58
CA PHE A 164 1.10 -11.89 -0.56
C PHE A 164 0.88 -11.17 -1.90
N SER A 165 1.94 -10.85 -2.64
CA SER A 165 1.80 -10.20 -3.96
C SER A 165 1.18 -11.13 -5.01
N VAL A 166 1.45 -12.44 -4.92
CA VAL A 166 0.89 -13.45 -5.83
C VAL A 166 -0.53 -13.82 -5.43
N CYS A 167 -0.77 -14.06 -4.14
CA CYS A 167 -2.05 -14.60 -3.67
C CYS A 167 -3.05 -13.51 -3.29
N LEU A 168 -2.61 -12.56 -2.47
CA LEU A 168 -3.50 -11.62 -1.78
C LEU A 168 -3.78 -10.35 -2.60
N SER A 169 -2.76 -9.71 -3.18
CA SER A 169 -2.96 -8.47 -3.95
C SER A 169 -3.94 -8.60 -5.12
N PRO A 170 -3.93 -9.68 -5.93
CA PRO A 170 -4.92 -9.85 -6.99
C PRO A 170 -6.33 -10.06 -6.46
N ALA A 171 -6.48 -10.79 -5.34
CA ALA A 171 -7.77 -11.01 -4.70
C ALA A 171 -8.35 -9.69 -4.16
N ILE A 172 -7.52 -8.92 -3.45
CA ILE A 172 -7.89 -7.58 -2.96
C ILE A 172 -8.22 -6.65 -4.13
N TYR A 173 -7.43 -6.65 -5.20
CA TYR A 173 -7.72 -5.83 -6.38
C TYR A 173 -9.11 -6.12 -6.96
N ARG A 174 -9.48 -7.40 -7.11
CA ARG A 174 -10.83 -7.79 -7.59
C ARG A 174 -11.92 -7.31 -6.63
N TRP A 175 -11.74 -7.49 -5.33
CA TRP A 175 -12.72 -7.04 -4.33
C TRP A 175 -12.87 -5.51 -4.28
N VAL A 176 -11.74 -4.80 -4.31
CA VAL A 176 -11.70 -3.35 -4.10
C VAL A 176 -12.11 -2.61 -5.36
N ILE A 177 -11.65 -3.04 -6.54
CA ILE A 177 -11.84 -2.28 -7.78
C ILE A 177 -12.94 -2.85 -8.67
N ARG A 178 -13.10 -4.18 -8.74
CA ARG A 178 -14.06 -4.81 -9.67
C ARG A 178 -15.43 -5.15 -9.07
N SER A 179 -15.57 -5.14 -7.74
CA SER A 179 -16.85 -5.42 -7.09
C SER A 179 -17.58 -4.12 -6.69
N GLU A 180 -18.88 -4.05 -6.96
CA GLU A 180 -19.76 -2.97 -6.50
C GLU A 180 -20.37 -3.23 -5.11
N MET A 181 -20.19 -4.44 -4.55
CA MET A 181 -20.67 -4.75 -3.21
C MET A 181 -20.01 -3.81 -2.19
N LEU A 182 -20.80 -3.25 -1.26
CA LEU A 182 -20.38 -2.35 -0.18
C LEU A 182 -20.03 -0.90 -0.58
N GLU A 183 -20.53 -0.41 -1.72
CA GLU A 183 -20.43 1.01 -2.08
C GLU A 183 -21.49 1.87 -1.38
N ILE A 184 -21.18 2.42 -0.20
CA ILE A 184 -22.04 3.44 0.44
C ILE A 184 -21.82 4.79 -0.26
N PRO A 185 -22.89 5.46 -0.75
CA PRO A 185 -22.77 6.82 -1.26
C PRO A 185 -22.37 7.80 -0.15
N VAL A 186 -21.17 8.36 -0.23
CA VAL A 186 -20.85 9.57 0.54
C VAL A 186 -21.52 10.75 -0.15
N ILE A 187 -22.67 11.18 0.38
CA ILE A 187 -23.32 12.41 -0.04
C ILE A 187 -22.62 13.55 0.71
N ILE A 188 -21.71 14.25 0.04
CA ILE A 188 -21.20 15.54 0.54
C ILE A 188 -22.18 16.61 0.06
N PRO A 189 -22.88 17.34 0.95
CA PRO A 189 -23.70 18.46 0.53
C PRO A 189 -22.79 19.53 -0.08
N SER A 190 -22.87 19.72 -1.40
CA SER A 190 -22.25 20.89 -2.02
C SER A 190 -23.09 22.09 -1.64
N TRP A 191 -22.62 22.90 -0.71
CA TRP A 191 -23.18 24.23 -0.45
C TRP A 191 -22.88 25.10 -1.67
N ARG A 192 -23.79 25.10 -2.66
CA ARG A 192 -23.80 26.14 -3.68
C ARG A 192 -24.31 27.40 -3.02
N LYS A 193 -23.45 28.43 -2.92
CA LYS A 193 -23.91 29.80 -2.67
C LYS A 193 -24.84 30.18 -3.82
N THR A 194 -26.14 30.24 -3.55
CA THR A 194 -27.06 31.05 -4.35
C THR A 194 -26.76 32.50 -4.03
N SER A 195 -26.04 33.19 -4.92
CA SER A 195 -26.04 34.65 -4.97
C SER A 195 -27.37 35.07 -5.59
N SER A 196 -28.22 35.69 -4.78
CA SER A 196 -29.36 36.50 -5.23
C SER A 196 -28.89 37.84 -5.77
#